data_AF-A0A4Y7R7A5-F1
#
_entry.id   AF-A0A4Y7R7A5-F1
#
_cell.length_a   1.000
_cell.length_b   1.000
_cell.length_c   1.000
_cell.angle_alpha   90.00
_cell.angle_beta   90.00
_cell.angle_gamma   90.00
#
_symmetry.space_group_name_H-M   'P 1'
#
loop_
_entity.id
_entity.type
_entity.pdbx_description
1 polymer ?
#
loop_
_entity_poly.entity_id
_entity_poly.type
_entity_poly.pdbx_seq_one_letter_code
_entity_poly.pdbx_strand_id
1 'polypeptide(L)'
;MLHYKKPVFWVSAAVVVVVAAISLSLLVSRQTEAPEGLPNQDGGLSSISESPSEAAYHTEYNRVKIEFLSENKGFKSANEFETTNSRIVAYIDSTIRTSLTSAQEDDLNNNHTNQYTIKLSNEIGGYSCGLYYDTLYKKAYILKDGGLFETETDFARYIDSFLENTDITAHIDDADAVALFKEYGWTLDYQISAMKNKLNNINALSGFNPNAYYFAYNNALSKDIGLDMSGYSNTAAIDVEIYKVHESMPQEFYPIQNCRGIVVKHSDKIIGAFISAGRHSAFNACSLKGNSFEKVTGRTLNEWLAEMIQADSTEESLSKLEPEQVIEEYFVALDKKDAKTAGYCLSKKTLLGNLTSNMPNEELFNEGVGLPLTDSGVGAPSNFDNLKSVKLLKAELIDEPDNSTKIFRVTMDIQYNEDRIISSGEQFWDCSMVYESPQTGWKIEGFGH
;
A
#
# COMPACT_ATOMS: atom_id res chain seq x y z
N MET A 1 25.00 6.33 -26.15
CA MET A 1 25.48 5.04 -25.60
C MET A 1 25.00 4.96 -24.15
N LEU A 2 23.91 4.26 -23.91
CA LEU A 2 23.35 4.06 -22.57
C LEU A 2 24.17 2.96 -21.88
N HIS A 3 25.04 3.35 -20.96
CA HIS A 3 25.71 2.42 -20.06
C HIS A 3 24.79 2.12 -18.89
N TYR A 4 23.85 1.19 -19.07
CA TYR A 4 23.18 0.56 -17.93
C TYR A 4 24.22 -0.27 -17.16
N LYS A 5 24.63 0.22 -15.99
CA LYS A 5 25.39 -0.55 -15.00
C LYS A 5 24.43 -0.98 -13.90
N LYS A 6 24.50 -2.27 -13.56
CA LYS A 6 23.92 -3.03 -12.43
C LYS A 6 22.67 -2.42 -11.77
N PRO A 7 21.53 -3.12 -11.76
CA PRO A 7 20.36 -2.58 -11.10
C PRO A 7 20.55 -2.64 -9.58
N VAL A 8 20.63 -1.47 -8.95
CA VAL A 8 20.16 -1.30 -7.58
C VAL A 8 18.65 -1.10 -7.72
N PHE A 9 17.89 -2.19 -7.72
CA PHE A 9 16.43 -2.10 -7.84
C PHE A 9 15.85 -1.66 -6.50
N TRP A 10 15.36 -0.42 -6.46
CA TRP A 10 14.20 -0.03 -5.67
C TRP A 10 13.07 0.24 -6.65
N VAL A 11 11.89 -0.29 -6.37
CA VAL A 11 10.68 -0.03 -7.16
C VAL A 11 10.31 1.44 -6.93
N SER A 12 10.71 2.29 -7.87
CA SER A 12 10.05 3.57 -8.07
C SER A 12 8.63 3.24 -8.54
N ALA A 13 7.65 3.57 -7.69
CA ALA A 13 6.27 3.62 -8.10
C ALA A 13 6.13 4.72 -9.16
N ALA A 14 6.31 4.35 -10.43
CA ALA A 14 5.68 5.07 -11.51
C ALA A 14 4.17 4.88 -11.29
N VAL A 15 3.51 5.89 -10.74
CA VAL A 15 2.05 5.96 -10.70
C VAL A 15 1.60 6.12 -12.15
N VAL A 16 1.44 5.00 -12.85
CA VAL A 16 0.78 4.98 -14.16
C VAL A 16 -0.71 4.92 -13.88
N VAL A 17 -1.35 6.09 -13.77
CA VAL A 17 -2.82 6.16 -13.83
C VAL A 17 -3.23 5.93 -15.28
N VAL A 18 -3.58 4.68 -15.64
CA VAL A 18 -4.28 4.43 -16.90
C VAL A 18 -5.76 4.75 -16.69
N VAL A 19 -6.19 5.96 -17.07
CA VAL A 19 -7.62 6.29 -17.17
C VAL A 19 -8.15 5.68 -18.47
N ALA A 20 -8.80 4.52 -18.40
CA ALA A 20 -9.60 4.02 -19.50
C ALA A 20 -10.97 4.71 -19.48
N ALA A 21 -11.12 5.76 -20.28
CA ALA A 21 -12.40 6.41 -20.52
C ALA A 21 -13.33 5.47 -21.32
N ILE A 22 -14.22 4.76 -20.63
CA ILE A 22 -15.39 4.14 -21.28
C ILE A 22 -16.51 5.17 -21.26
N SER A 23 -16.62 5.89 -22.38
CA SER A 23 -17.72 6.79 -22.66
C SER A 23 -19.04 6.03 -22.73
N LEU A 24 -19.93 6.31 -21.78
CA LEU A 24 -21.35 6.00 -21.91
C LEU A 24 -21.91 6.70 -23.15
N SER A 25 -22.37 5.93 -24.13
CA SER A 25 -23.39 6.38 -25.07
C SER A 25 -24.65 5.54 -24.88
N LEU A 26 -25.59 6.12 -24.13
CA LEU A 26 -26.99 5.73 -24.12
C LEU A 26 -27.59 5.93 -25.52
N LEU A 27 -28.14 4.88 -26.11
CA LEU A 27 -29.24 5.02 -27.06
C LEU A 27 -30.20 3.83 -27.00
N VAL A 28 -31.35 4.14 -26.41
CA VAL A 28 -32.64 3.47 -26.33
C VAL A 28 -33.07 2.81 -27.64
N SER A 29 -33.59 1.57 -27.60
CA SER A 29 -34.95 1.25 -28.11
C SER A 29 -35.42 -0.19 -27.86
N ARG A 30 -36.55 -0.25 -27.13
CA ARG A 30 -37.76 -1.11 -27.28
C ARG A 30 -37.75 -2.61 -26.92
N GLN A 31 -38.57 -2.87 -25.89
CA GLN A 31 -39.43 -4.04 -25.64
C GLN A 31 -39.76 -4.90 -26.87
N THR A 32 -39.63 -6.23 -26.77
CA THR A 32 -40.76 -7.17 -26.86
C THR A 32 -40.39 -8.57 -26.32
N GLU A 33 -41.30 -9.12 -25.50
CA GLU A 33 -41.65 -10.53 -25.27
C GLU A 33 -40.65 -11.57 -24.70
N ALA A 34 -41.04 -12.10 -23.52
CA ALA A 34 -40.60 -13.36 -22.94
C ALA A 34 -41.18 -14.58 -23.69
N PRO A 35 -40.55 -15.75 -23.56
CA PRO A 35 -41.32 -16.88 -23.01
C PRO A 35 -40.58 -17.72 -21.96
N GLU A 36 -41.41 -18.35 -21.12
CA GLU A 36 -41.15 -19.21 -19.96
C GLU A 36 -40.43 -20.53 -20.28
N GLY A 37 -39.71 -21.09 -19.29
CA GLY A 37 -39.26 -22.49 -19.28
C GLY A 37 -38.15 -22.82 -18.27
N LEU A 38 -38.56 -23.19 -17.04
CA LEU A 38 -37.82 -23.74 -15.87
C LEU A 38 -36.79 -24.89 -16.18
N PRO A 39 -35.91 -25.33 -15.23
CA PRO A 39 -35.95 -25.15 -13.77
C PRO A 39 -34.64 -24.73 -13.06
N ASN A 40 -34.85 -24.27 -11.81
CA ASN A 40 -33.87 -24.02 -10.76
C ASN A 40 -32.83 -25.15 -10.59
N GLN A 41 -31.56 -24.76 -10.50
CA GLN A 41 -30.56 -25.48 -9.71
C GLN A 41 -30.11 -24.56 -8.57
N ASP A 42 -30.51 -24.93 -7.36
CA ASP A 42 -29.92 -24.46 -6.11
C ASP A 42 -28.41 -24.70 -6.14
N GLY A 43 -27.64 -23.65 -6.39
CA GLY A 43 -26.22 -23.59 -6.09
C GLY A 43 -26.06 -23.28 -4.61
N GLY A 44 -25.81 -24.33 -3.83
CA GLY A 44 -25.65 -24.27 -2.38
C GLY A 44 -24.71 -23.16 -1.93
N LEU A 45 -25.26 -22.23 -1.18
CA LEU A 45 -24.53 -21.26 -0.39
C LEU A 45 -23.85 -22.03 0.76
N SER A 46 -22.62 -22.49 0.56
CA SER A 46 -21.78 -22.98 1.65
C SER A 46 -21.33 -21.78 2.48
N SER A 47 -22.13 -21.48 3.50
CA SER A 47 -21.74 -20.66 4.65
C SER A 47 -20.55 -21.32 5.36
N ILE A 48 -19.33 -20.84 5.12
CA ILE A 48 -18.20 -21.14 6.00
C ILE A 48 -18.13 -20.00 7.00
N SER A 49 -18.92 -20.17 8.07
CA SER A 49 -18.90 -19.36 9.27
C SER A 49 -18.31 -20.22 10.38
N GLU A 50 -17.02 -20.07 10.66
CA GLU A 50 -16.42 -20.33 11.97
C GLU A 50 -14.94 -19.90 11.91
N SER A 51 -14.56 -18.93 12.75
CA SER A 51 -13.15 -18.71 13.07
C SER A 51 -12.58 -20.01 13.63
N PRO A 52 -11.37 -20.44 13.27
CA PRO A 52 -10.79 -21.61 13.90
C PRO A 52 -10.54 -21.28 15.37
N SER A 53 -11.38 -21.83 16.25
CA SER A 53 -11.07 -21.96 17.66
C SER A 53 -9.76 -22.75 17.82
N GLU A 54 -9.14 -22.67 18.98
CA GLU A 54 -7.91 -23.36 19.39
C GLU A 54 -7.85 -24.88 19.08
N ALA A 55 -8.96 -25.48 18.65
CA ALA A 55 -9.15 -26.89 18.32
C ALA A 55 -9.09 -27.26 16.83
N ALA A 56 -8.88 -26.33 15.89
CA ALA A 56 -9.04 -26.64 14.45
C ALA A 56 -7.86 -27.40 13.80
N TYR A 57 -6.65 -27.28 14.35
CA TYR A 57 -5.44 -27.86 13.76
C TYR A 57 -4.67 -28.67 14.81
N HIS A 58 -4.53 -29.97 14.57
CA HIS A 58 -3.71 -30.86 15.39
C HIS A 58 -2.38 -31.13 14.68
N THR A 59 -1.28 -30.85 15.37
CA THR A 59 0.08 -31.17 14.91
C THR A 59 0.88 -31.81 16.05
N GLU A 60 1.80 -32.71 15.71
CA GLU A 60 2.78 -33.27 16.64
C GLU A 60 4.05 -32.41 16.75
N TYR A 61 4.19 -31.40 15.88
CA TYR A 61 5.33 -30.49 15.85
C TYR A 61 5.10 -29.31 16.77
N ASN A 62 6.17 -28.82 17.41
CA ASN A 62 6.10 -27.66 18.31
C ASN A 62 6.92 -26.48 17.80
N ARG A 63 7.50 -26.59 16.60
CA ARG A 63 8.40 -25.61 16.01
C ARG A 63 8.31 -25.62 14.51
N VAL A 64 8.36 -24.43 13.91
CA VAL A 64 8.52 -24.22 12.48
C VAL A 64 9.65 -23.23 12.22
N LYS A 65 10.51 -23.55 11.25
CA LYS A 65 11.52 -22.65 10.71
C LYS A 65 11.28 -22.44 9.22
N ILE A 66 11.29 -21.19 8.79
CA ILE A 66 11.14 -20.75 7.40
C ILE A 66 12.46 -20.13 6.97
N GLU A 67 13.00 -20.52 5.82
CA GLU A 67 14.23 -20.00 5.23
C GLU A 67 13.95 -19.53 3.79
N PHE A 68 14.30 -18.28 3.47
CA PHE A 68 14.23 -17.71 2.13
C PHE A 68 15.48 -18.06 1.32
N LEU A 69 15.30 -18.54 0.10
CA LEU A 69 16.38 -19.07 -0.74
C LEU A 69 16.66 -18.25 -2.00
N SER A 70 15.74 -17.38 -2.43
CA SER A 70 15.96 -16.58 -3.64
C SER A 70 16.97 -15.46 -3.42
N GLU A 71 17.68 -15.05 -4.48
CA GLU A 71 18.69 -13.99 -4.39
C GLU A 71 18.09 -12.62 -4.07
N ASN A 72 16.89 -12.34 -4.61
CA ASN A 72 16.21 -11.06 -4.43
C ASN A 72 15.31 -11.09 -3.18
N LYS A 73 15.80 -10.48 -2.09
CA LYS A 73 15.05 -10.41 -0.82
C LYS A 73 13.85 -9.47 -0.86
N GLY A 74 13.75 -8.57 -1.84
CA GLY A 74 12.71 -7.55 -1.86
C GLY A 74 12.65 -6.77 -0.53
N PHE A 75 11.46 -6.69 0.07
CA PHE A 75 11.18 -5.97 1.32
C PHE A 75 11.33 -6.82 2.59
N LYS A 76 11.89 -8.03 2.51
CA LYS A 76 12.09 -8.90 3.66
C LYS A 76 13.16 -8.32 4.59
N SER A 77 12.84 -8.25 5.88
CA SER A 77 13.78 -7.82 6.92
C SER A 77 14.76 -8.94 7.30
N ALA A 78 14.39 -10.22 7.08
CA ALA A 78 15.26 -11.37 7.33
C ALA A 78 15.18 -12.45 6.26
N ASN A 79 16.17 -13.34 6.30
CA ASN A 79 16.19 -14.56 5.48
C ASN A 79 15.61 -15.77 6.18
N GLU A 80 15.40 -15.69 7.49
CA GLU A 80 14.86 -16.79 8.25
C GLU A 80 13.92 -16.28 9.33
N PHE A 81 12.94 -17.11 9.65
CA PHE A 81 12.00 -16.92 10.74
C PHE A 81 11.80 -18.25 11.45
N GLU A 82 11.76 -18.22 12.78
CA GLU A 82 11.52 -19.42 13.59
C GLU A 82 10.52 -19.08 14.71
N THR A 83 9.55 -19.96 14.92
CA THR A 83 8.58 -19.81 16.02
C THR A 83 8.18 -21.15 16.62
N THR A 84 7.75 -21.08 17.87
CA THR A 84 7.15 -22.19 18.62
C THR A 84 5.67 -21.93 18.94
N ASN A 85 5.07 -20.88 18.37
CA ASN A 85 3.66 -20.59 18.55
C ASN A 85 2.82 -21.73 17.96
N SER A 86 2.03 -22.40 18.82
CA SER A 86 1.29 -23.60 18.44
C SER A 86 0.28 -23.37 17.31
N ARG A 87 -0.37 -22.20 17.25
CA ARG A 87 -1.34 -21.89 16.19
C ARG A 87 -0.67 -21.76 14.84
N ILE A 88 0.45 -21.02 14.78
CA ILE A 88 1.24 -20.86 13.55
C ILE A 88 1.78 -22.21 13.08
N VAL A 89 2.39 -22.98 13.99
CA VAL A 89 2.95 -24.30 13.68
C VAL A 89 1.86 -25.26 13.17
N ALA A 90 0.71 -25.31 13.84
CA ALA A 90 -0.38 -26.20 13.47
C ALA A 90 -1.02 -25.83 12.13
N TYR A 91 -1.22 -24.53 11.86
CA TYR A 91 -1.77 -24.05 10.59
C TYR A 91 -0.83 -24.39 9.42
N ILE A 92 0.48 -24.16 9.57
CA ILE A 92 1.48 -24.47 8.54
C ILE A 92 1.53 -25.97 8.26
N ASP A 93 1.63 -26.81 9.30
CA ASP A 93 1.64 -28.28 9.16
C ASP A 93 0.35 -28.78 8.47
N SER A 94 -0.81 -28.32 8.93
CA SER A 94 -2.09 -28.70 8.33
C SER A 94 -2.16 -28.36 6.85
N THR A 95 -1.79 -27.14 6.48
CA THR A 95 -1.85 -26.68 5.08
C THR A 95 -0.92 -27.50 4.19
N ILE A 96 0.31 -27.75 4.65
CA ILE A 96 1.28 -28.60 3.93
C ILE A 96 0.73 -30.02 3.75
N ARG A 97 0.08 -30.60 4.77
CA ARG A 97 -0.50 -31.95 4.68
C ARG A 97 -1.67 -32.02 3.69
N THR A 98 -2.51 -31.00 3.63
CA THR A 98 -3.71 -30.97 2.77
C THR A 98 -3.44 -30.64 1.30
N SER A 99 -2.27 -30.08 0.97
CA SER A 99 -1.87 -29.88 -0.44
C SER A 99 -1.61 -31.24 -1.11
N LEU A 100 -2.57 -31.69 -1.92
CA LEU A 100 -2.59 -33.01 -2.56
C LEU A 100 -2.70 -32.96 -4.09
N THR A 101 -3.04 -31.81 -4.67
CA THR A 101 -3.19 -31.65 -6.12
C THR A 101 -1.82 -31.67 -6.78
N SER A 102 -1.48 -32.78 -7.43
CA SER A 102 -0.22 -32.91 -8.17
C SER A 102 -0.15 -31.87 -9.28
N ALA A 103 1.01 -31.23 -9.41
CA ALA A 103 1.28 -30.20 -10.40
C ALA A 103 2.50 -30.57 -11.25
N GLN A 104 2.55 -30.00 -12.46
CA GLN A 104 3.73 -29.96 -13.30
C GLN A 104 3.97 -28.50 -13.70
N GLU A 105 5.16 -28.00 -13.45
CA GLU A 105 5.57 -26.65 -13.83
C GLU A 105 6.99 -26.75 -14.42
N ASP A 106 7.17 -26.21 -15.63
CA ASP A 106 8.37 -26.46 -16.43
C ASP A 106 9.58 -25.65 -15.93
N ASP A 107 9.35 -24.49 -15.30
CA ASP A 107 10.40 -23.64 -14.76
C ASP A 107 10.02 -22.95 -13.44
N LEU A 108 10.48 -23.53 -12.33
CA LEU A 108 10.38 -22.94 -10.99
C LEU A 108 11.60 -22.07 -10.62
N ASN A 109 12.66 -22.08 -11.44
CA ASN A 109 13.93 -21.40 -11.20
C ASN A 109 14.05 -20.15 -12.08
N ASN A 110 13.05 -19.28 -11.97
CA ASN A 110 12.94 -18.03 -12.73
C ASN A 110 13.09 -16.81 -11.81
N ASN A 111 13.03 -15.61 -12.37
CA ASN A 111 13.24 -14.35 -11.64
C ASN A 111 11.97 -13.79 -10.94
N HIS A 112 10.82 -14.46 -11.07
CA HIS A 112 9.55 -14.04 -10.48
C HIS A 112 8.98 -15.06 -9.46
N THR A 113 9.66 -16.19 -9.28
CA THR A 113 9.33 -17.23 -8.30
C THR A 113 10.25 -17.16 -7.08
N ASN A 114 9.65 -16.81 -5.95
CA ASN A 114 10.33 -16.87 -4.65
C ASN A 114 10.40 -18.31 -4.15
N GLN A 115 11.52 -18.68 -3.52
CA GLN A 115 11.77 -20.03 -3.01
C GLN A 115 12.01 -20.00 -1.51
N TYR A 116 11.41 -20.97 -0.81
CA TYR A 116 11.51 -21.09 0.64
C TYR A 116 11.73 -22.56 1.02
N THR A 117 12.41 -22.78 2.14
CA THR A 117 12.38 -24.04 2.87
C THR A 117 11.56 -23.87 4.14
N ILE A 118 10.61 -24.78 4.38
CA ILE A 118 9.84 -24.85 5.62
C ILE A 118 10.25 -26.13 6.34
N LYS A 119 10.68 -26.01 7.59
CA LYS A 119 11.09 -27.13 8.47
C LYS A 119 10.17 -27.19 9.68
N LEU A 120 9.46 -28.29 9.83
CA LEU A 120 8.64 -28.59 11.01
C LEU A 120 9.39 -29.60 11.89
N SER A 121 9.43 -29.37 13.20
CA SER A 121 10.17 -30.23 14.12
C SER A 121 9.60 -30.28 15.53
N ASN A 122 9.94 -31.34 16.25
CA ASN A 122 9.78 -31.52 17.70
C ASN A 122 11.04 -32.21 18.27
N GLU A 123 10.97 -32.68 19.52
CA GLU A 123 12.11 -33.36 20.19
C GLU A 123 12.46 -34.73 19.58
N ILE A 124 11.52 -35.35 18.84
CA ILE A 124 11.63 -36.73 18.33
C ILE A 124 12.08 -36.73 16.86
N GLY A 125 11.75 -35.69 16.09
CA GLY A 125 12.11 -35.57 14.69
C GLY A 125 11.43 -34.40 13.99
N GLY A 126 11.45 -34.42 12.66
CA GLY A 126 10.90 -33.36 11.83
C GLY A 126 10.95 -33.70 10.35
N TYR A 127 10.34 -32.84 9.54
CA TYR A 127 10.45 -32.93 8.08
C TYR A 127 10.61 -31.52 7.48
N SER A 128 11.01 -31.49 6.21
CA SER A 128 11.18 -30.25 5.45
C SER A 128 10.50 -30.34 4.09
N CYS A 129 9.92 -29.25 3.64
CA CYS A 129 9.41 -29.11 2.28
C CYS A 129 9.90 -27.80 1.64
N GLY A 130 9.94 -27.76 0.32
CA GLY A 130 10.12 -26.53 -0.45
C GLY A 130 8.77 -25.84 -0.68
N LEU A 131 8.77 -24.51 -0.69
CA LEU A 131 7.66 -23.69 -1.17
C LEU A 131 8.17 -22.82 -2.33
N TYR A 132 7.40 -22.78 -3.41
CA TYR A 132 7.62 -21.91 -4.56
C TYR A 132 6.45 -20.97 -4.68
N TYR A 133 6.71 -19.67 -4.77
CA TYR A 133 5.69 -18.64 -4.90
C TYR A 133 5.96 -17.79 -6.14
N ASP A 134 5.19 -18.04 -7.20
CA ASP A 134 5.22 -17.25 -8.42
C ASP A 134 4.40 -15.97 -8.22
N THR A 135 5.11 -14.87 -8.03
CA THR A 135 4.52 -13.56 -7.76
C THR A 135 3.94 -12.90 -9.01
N LEU A 136 4.35 -13.32 -10.20
CA LEU A 136 3.90 -12.76 -11.48
C LEU A 136 2.59 -13.41 -11.92
N TYR A 137 2.54 -14.75 -11.92
CA TYR A 137 1.37 -15.51 -12.36
C TYR A 137 0.44 -15.94 -11.24
N LYS A 138 0.77 -15.57 -9.99
CA LYS A 138 -0.04 -15.83 -8.80
C LYS A 138 -0.33 -17.32 -8.62
N LYS A 139 0.74 -18.12 -8.59
CA LYS A 139 0.69 -19.55 -8.32
C LYS A 139 1.62 -19.90 -7.16
N ALA A 140 1.29 -20.95 -6.43
CA ALA A 140 2.13 -21.45 -5.36
C ALA A 140 2.19 -22.98 -5.38
N TYR A 141 3.37 -23.51 -5.05
CA TYR A 141 3.62 -24.95 -5.07
C TYR A 141 4.42 -25.40 -3.87
N ILE A 142 4.10 -26.58 -3.35
CA ILE A 142 4.83 -27.27 -2.29
C ILE A 142 5.57 -28.46 -2.89
N LEU A 143 6.88 -28.52 -2.68
CA LEU A 143 7.71 -29.67 -3.02
C LEU A 143 7.92 -30.53 -1.76
N LYS A 144 7.28 -31.70 -1.72
CA LYS A 144 7.38 -32.67 -0.62
C LYS A 144 7.36 -34.09 -1.17
N ASP A 145 7.99 -35.04 -0.47
CA ASP A 145 7.99 -36.47 -0.83
C ASP A 145 8.40 -36.78 -2.29
N GLY A 146 9.24 -35.91 -2.89
CA GLY A 146 9.66 -36.02 -4.29
C GLY A 146 8.62 -35.60 -5.33
N GLY A 147 7.46 -35.07 -4.92
CA GLY A 147 6.39 -34.56 -5.78
C GLY A 147 6.14 -33.06 -5.59
N LEU A 148 5.60 -32.44 -6.64
CA LEU A 148 5.18 -31.04 -6.64
C LEU A 148 3.65 -30.96 -6.53
N PHE A 149 3.16 -30.16 -5.60
CA PHE A 149 1.73 -30.02 -5.32
C PHE A 149 1.31 -28.56 -5.36
N GLU A 150 0.19 -28.26 -6.00
CA GLU A 150 -0.39 -26.92 -5.97
C GLU A 150 -0.89 -26.58 -4.55
N THR A 151 -0.70 -25.32 -4.17
CA THR A 151 -1.24 -24.75 -2.93
C THR A 151 -1.78 -23.35 -3.20
N GLU A 152 -2.61 -22.86 -2.29
CA GLU A 152 -3.20 -21.53 -2.41
C GLU A 152 -2.14 -20.44 -2.26
N THR A 153 -2.27 -19.36 -3.03
CA THR A 153 -1.35 -18.22 -2.93
C THR A 153 -1.45 -17.48 -1.60
N ASP A 154 -2.58 -17.57 -0.90
CA ASP A 154 -2.73 -17.02 0.44
C ASP A 154 -1.81 -17.71 1.45
N PHE A 155 -1.60 -19.03 1.32
CA PHE A 155 -0.61 -19.73 2.13
C PHE A 155 0.81 -19.24 1.83
N ALA A 156 1.15 -19.05 0.55
CA ALA A 156 2.47 -18.54 0.19
C ALA A 156 2.71 -17.11 0.70
N ARG A 157 1.72 -16.22 0.59
CA ARG A 157 1.74 -14.87 1.17
C ARG A 157 1.87 -14.90 2.69
N TYR A 158 1.23 -15.86 3.35
CA TYR A 158 1.35 -16.04 4.79
C TYR A 158 2.78 -16.38 5.20
N ILE A 159 3.40 -17.36 4.54
CA ILE A 159 4.81 -17.72 4.76
C ILE A 159 5.74 -16.54 4.47
N ASP A 160 5.48 -15.80 3.39
CA ASP A 160 6.26 -14.61 3.02
C ASP A 160 6.20 -13.52 4.10
N SER A 161 5.03 -13.34 4.71
CA SER A 161 4.79 -12.28 5.70
C SER A 161 5.65 -12.40 6.95
N PHE A 162 6.08 -13.60 7.35
CA PHE A 162 6.96 -13.80 8.51
C PHE A 162 8.39 -13.31 8.27
N LEU A 163 8.80 -13.22 7.01
CA LEU A 163 10.11 -12.70 6.63
C LEU A 163 10.09 -11.18 6.40
N GLU A 164 8.90 -10.60 6.21
CA GLU A 164 8.68 -9.15 6.24
C GLU A 164 8.44 -8.62 7.66
N ASN A 165 7.89 -9.44 8.57
CA ASN A 165 7.57 -9.09 9.94
C ASN A 165 8.22 -10.12 10.89
N THR A 166 9.44 -9.86 11.34
CA THR A 166 10.19 -10.84 12.15
C THR A 166 9.93 -10.75 13.66
N ASP A 167 9.64 -9.54 14.16
CA ASP A 167 9.45 -9.26 15.59
C ASP A 167 7.95 -9.23 15.96
N ILE A 168 7.23 -10.29 15.59
CA ILE A 168 5.77 -10.36 15.75
C ILE A 168 5.35 -10.72 17.18
N THR A 169 4.18 -10.23 17.57
CA THR A 169 3.49 -10.70 18.79
C THR A 169 2.32 -11.59 18.40
N ALA A 170 2.52 -12.91 18.50
CA ALA A 170 1.56 -13.90 18.04
C ALA A 170 0.36 -14.12 18.98
N HIS A 171 0.43 -13.63 20.22
CA HIS A 171 -0.72 -13.61 21.14
C HIS A 171 -1.35 -12.23 21.12
N ILE A 172 -2.63 -12.15 20.74
CA ILE A 172 -3.38 -10.89 20.71
C ILE A 172 -4.24 -10.81 21.97
N ASP A 173 -3.81 -9.99 22.93
CA ASP A 173 -4.52 -9.78 24.21
C ASP A 173 -5.74 -8.86 24.08
N ASP A 174 -5.86 -8.13 22.97
CA ASP A 174 -6.97 -7.20 22.73
C ASP A 174 -8.22 -7.91 22.20
N ALA A 175 -9.06 -8.37 23.13
CA ALA A 175 -10.34 -9.00 22.82
C ALA A 175 -11.31 -8.06 22.07
N ASP A 176 -11.24 -6.74 22.29
CA ASP A 176 -12.15 -5.78 21.64
C ASP A 176 -11.78 -5.61 20.17
N ALA A 177 -10.49 -5.51 19.83
CA ALA A 177 -10.04 -5.50 18.44
C ALA A 177 -10.39 -6.81 17.72
N VAL A 178 -10.14 -7.96 18.37
CA VAL A 178 -10.48 -9.27 17.79
C VAL A 178 -11.98 -9.37 17.53
N ALA A 179 -12.82 -8.96 18.48
CA ALA A 179 -14.28 -8.99 18.33
C ALA A 179 -14.74 -8.05 17.19
N LEU A 180 -14.20 -6.83 17.14
CA LEU A 180 -14.52 -5.85 16.10
C LEU A 180 -14.16 -6.36 14.70
N PHE A 181 -12.94 -6.85 14.49
CA PHE A 181 -12.53 -7.34 13.18
C PHE A 181 -13.36 -8.55 12.75
N LYS A 182 -13.63 -9.47 13.69
CA LYS A 182 -14.48 -10.64 13.45
C LYS A 182 -15.91 -10.28 13.07
N GLU A 183 -16.50 -9.24 13.68
CA GLU A 183 -17.84 -8.73 13.32
C GLU A 183 -17.95 -8.41 11.82
N TYR A 184 -16.87 -7.90 11.25
CA TYR A 184 -16.79 -7.51 9.84
C TYR A 184 -16.14 -8.57 8.93
N GLY A 185 -15.90 -9.79 9.44
CA GLY A 185 -15.39 -10.90 8.64
C GLY A 185 -13.87 -10.92 8.45
N TRP A 186 -13.11 -10.20 9.29
CA TRP A 186 -11.64 -10.23 9.29
C TRP A 186 -11.09 -11.03 10.46
N THR A 187 -10.03 -11.78 10.21
CA THR A 187 -9.34 -12.58 11.23
C THR A 187 -7.98 -11.96 11.53
N LEU A 188 -7.79 -11.47 12.75
CA LEU A 188 -6.47 -11.02 13.22
C LEU A 188 -5.59 -12.23 13.53
N ASP A 189 -4.39 -12.27 12.98
CA ASP A 189 -3.45 -13.40 13.12
C ASP A 189 -2.39 -13.11 14.20
N TYR A 190 -1.55 -12.11 13.95
CA TYR A 190 -0.54 -11.62 14.89
C TYR A 190 -0.44 -10.09 14.82
N GLN A 191 0.03 -9.48 15.91
CA GLN A 191 0.37 -8.06 15.93
C GLN A 191 1.75 -7.87 15.28
N ILE A 192 1.79 -7.00 14.27
CA ILE A 192 3.00 -6.57 13.57
C ILE A 192 3.73 -5.53 14.42
N SER A 193 2.99 -4.51 14.90
CA SER A 193 3.56 -3.46 15.73
C SER A 193 2.49 -2.78 16.59
N ALA A 194 2.95 -2.09 17.63
CA ALA A 194 2.15 -1.18 18.44
C ALA A 194 2.97 0.09 18.70
N MET A 195 2.35 1.25 18.64
CA MET A 195 3.03 2.54 18.80
C MET A 195 2.16 3.60 19.44
N LYS A 196 2.81 4.50 20.19
CA LYS A 196 2.21 5.76 20.64
C LYS A 196 2.32 6.77 19.51
N ASN A 197 1.25 7.48 19.23
CA ASN A 197 1.23 8.56 18.25
C ASN A 197 0.43 9.76 18.79
N LYS A 198 0.40 10.84 18.03
CA LYS A 198 -0.52 11.96 18.21
C LYS A 198 -1.58 11.92 17.12
N LEU A 199 -2.71 12.57 17.37
CA LEU A 199 -3.74 12.83 16.38
C LEU A 199 -3.82 14.34 16.15
N ASN A 200 -3.23 14.82 15.05
CA ASN A 200 -3.31 16.24 14.69
C ASN A 200 -4.75 16.64 14.31
N ASN A 201 -4.95 17.91 13.94
CA ASN A 201 -6.25 18.35 13.46
C ASN A 201 -6.61 17.63 12.15
N ILE A 202 -7.61 16.75 12.21
CA ILE A 202 -8.12 16.02 11.04
C ILE A 202 -9.46 16.58 10.54
N ASN A 203 -9.98 17.63 11.17
CA ASN A 203 -11.25 18.26 10.79
C ASN A 203 -11.07 19.33 9.72
N ALA A 204 -9.85 19.84 9.55
CA ALA A 204 -9.47 20.78 8.50
C ALA A 204 -7.98 20.64 8.23
N LEU A 205 -7.60 20.65 6.95
CA LEU A 205 -6.23 20.39 6.49
C LEU A 205 -5.60 21.68 5.97
N SER A 206 -4.57 22.19 6.64
CA SER A 206 -3.83 23.39 6.22
C SER A 206 -2.34 23.08 6.09
N GLY A 207 -1.70 23.63 5.06
CA GLY A 207 -0.40 23.15 4.60
C GLY A 207 -0.44 21.64 4.30
N PHE A 208 0.71 20.97 4.28
CA PHE A 208 0.73 19.51 4.28
C PHE A 208 1.35 19.00 5.58
N ASN A 209 0.61 18.15 6.28
CA ASN A 209 1.07 17.47 7.49
C ASN A 209 0.75 15.97 7.36
N PRO A 210 1.78 15.09 7.26
CA PRO A 210 1.58 13.65 7.06
C PRO A 210 0.56 13.02 8.00
N ASN A 211 0.72 13.26 9.31
CA ASN A 211 -0.18 12.73 10.34
C ASN A 211 -1.64 13.19 10.15
N ALA A 212 -1.87 14.49 9.93
CA ALA A 212 -3.22 15.01 9.75
C ALA A 212 -3.89 14.44 8.50
N TYR A 213 -3.19 14.41 7.38
CA TYR A 213 -3.71 13.88 6.11
C TYR A 213 -3.99 12.38 6.18
N TYR A 214 -3.06 11.60 6.75
CA TYR A 214 -3.23 10.16 6.92
C TYR A 214 -4.45 9.83 7.77
N PHE A 215 -4.57 10.45 8.96
CA PHE A 215 -5.71 10.16 9.83
C PHE A 215 -7.01 10.75 9.32
N ALA A 216 -7.02 11.89 8.63
CA ALA A 216 -8.25 12.43 8.03
C ALA A 216 -8.83 11.50 6.96
N TYR A 217 -7.98 10.97 6.08
CA TYR A 217 -8.39 10.01 5.05
C TYR A 217 -8.94 8.72 5.69
N ASN A 218 -8.19 8.13 6.63
CA ASN A 218 -8.61 6.88 7.28
C ASN A 218 -9.77 7.06 8.27
N ASN A 219 -10.01 8.29 8.77
CA ASN A 219 -11.22 8.61 9.53
C ASN A 219 -12.47 8.47 8.68
N ALA A 220 -12.42 8.84 7.40
CA ALA A 220 -13.55 8.64 6.49
C ALA A 220 -13.91 7.15 6.42
N LEU A 221 -12.92 6.27 6.28
CA LEU A 221 -13.11 4.81 6.28
C LEU A 221 -13.66 4.29 7.62
N SER A 222 -13.15 4.80 8.74
CA SER A 222 -13.59 4.43 10.09
C SER A 222 -15.06 4.81 10.34
N LYS A 223 -15.52 5.94 9.79
CA LYS A 223 -16.92 6.40 9.91
C LYS A 223 -17.93 5.44 9.30
N ASP A 224 -17.53 4.65 8.29
CA ASP A 224 -18.40 3.63 7.69
C ASP A 224 -18.84 2.58 8.71
N ILE A 225 -18.02 2.31 9.73
CA ILE A 225 -18.32 1.34 10.79
C ILE A 225 -18.76 2.01 12.11
N GLY A 226 -19.10 3.30 12.06
CA GLY A 226 -19.61 4.04 13.22
C GLY A 226 -18.51 4.52 14.19
N LEU A 227 -17.23 4.40 13.83
CA LEU A 227 -16.11 4.97 14.58
C LEU A 227 -15.76 6.35 14.04
N ASP A 228 -15.48 7.31 14.91
CA ASP A 228 -15.14 8.68 14.51
C ASP A 228 -14.02 9.27 15.35
N MET A 229 -12.88 9.52 14.70
CA MET A 229 -11.70 10.14 15.28
C MET A 229 -11.81 11.67 15.36
N SER A 230 -12.78 12.32 14.68
CA SER A 230 -12.90 13.79 14.58
C SER A 230 -12.98 14.46 15.95
N GLY A 231 -13.68 13.85 16.91
CA GLY A 231 -13.81 14.34 18.29
C GLY A 231 -12.53 14.28 19.12
N TYR A 232 -11.49 13.61 18.60
CA TYR A 232 -10.18 13.45 19.25
C TYR A 232 -9.08 14.25 18.52
N SER A 233 -9.44 15.15 17.61
CA SER A 233 -8.48 16.02 16.92
C SER A 233 -7.63 16.83 17.89
N ASN A 234 -6.33 17.00 17.56
CA ASN A 234 -5.32 17.63 18.41
C ASN A 234 -5.03 16.91 19.74
N THR A 235 -5.27 15.60 19.79
CA THR A 235 -4.90 14.79 20.95
C THR A 235 -3.43 14.40 20.88
N ALA A 236 -2.69 14.64 21.97
CA ALA A 236 -1.26 14.40 22.02
C ALA A 236 -0.86 12.91 22.14
N ALA A 237 -1.78 12.05 22.57
CA ALA A 237 -1.51 10.65 22.83
C ALA A 237 -2.68 9.76 22.36
N ILE A 238 -2.41 8.98 21.33
CA ILE A 238 -3.22 7.85 20.87
C ILE A 238 -2.34 6.61 20.82
N ASP A 239 -2.96 5.46 20.92
CA ASP A 239 -2.34 4.16 20.68
C ASP A 239 -2.75 3.67 19.31
N VAL A 240 -1.79 3.16 18.54
CA VAL A 240 -2.06 2.53 17.24
C VAL A 240 -1.45 1.15 17.22
N GLU A 241 -2.26 0.19 16.81
CA GLU A 241 -1.88 -1.21 16.69
C GLU A 241 -2.06 -1.66 15.25
N ILE A 242 -1.06 -2.40 14.74
CA ILE A 242 -1.02 -2.93 13.39
C ILE A 242 -1.05 -4.44 13.47
N TYR A 243 -1.99 -5.06 12.78
CA TYR A 243 -2.19 -6.50 12.78
C TYR A 243 -2.04 -7.08 11.38
N LYS A 244 -1.46 -8.27 11.28
CA LYS A 244 -1.67 -9.12 10.12
C LYS A 244 -3.11 -9.61 10.15
N VAL A 245 -3.83 -9.43 9.05
CA VAL A 245 -5.14 -10.05 8.81
C VAL A 245 -4.98 -11.27 7.92
N HIS A 246 -5.80 -12.30 8.11
CA HIS A 246 -5.69 -13.54 7.34
C HIS A 246 -6.12 -13.33 5.89
N GLU A 247 -7.22 -12.62 5.69
CA GLU A 247 -7.90 -12.47 4.41
C GLU A 247 -7.13 -11.56 3.43
N SER A 248 -7.45 -11.68 2.14
CA SER A 248 -6.97 -10.79 1.08
C SER A 248 -7.74 -9.47 1.04
N MET A 249 -7.11 -8.43 0.47
CA MET A 249 -7.83 -7.21 0.07
C MET A 249 -9.04 -7.55 -0.82
N PRO A 250 -10.13 -6.76 -0.74
CA PRO A 250 -11.28 -6.93 -1.64
C PRO A 250 -10.88 -6.86 -3.12
N GLN A 251 -11.63 -7.55 -3.99
CA GLN A 251 -11.31 -7.69 -5.42
C GLN A 251 -11.14 -6.35 -6.16
N GLU A 252 -11.78 -5.27 -5.70
CA GLU A 252 -11.64 -3.94 -6.29
C GLU A 252 -10.23 -3.36 -6.20
N PHE A 253 -9.40 -3.86 -5.28
CA PHE A 253 -8.01 -3.44 -5.09
C PHE A 253 -7.01 -4.30 -5.86
N TYR A 254 -7.47 -5.29 -6.63
CA TYR A 254 -6.60 -6.14 -7.44
C TYR A 254 -5.71 -5.27 -8.37
N PRO A 255 -4.40 -5.54 -8.48
CA PRO A 255 -3.70 -6.77 -8.08
C PRO A 255 -3.21 -6.81 -6.63
N ILE A 256 -3.46 -5.79 -5.82
CA ILE A 256 -3.02 -5.72 -4.42
C ILE A 256 -3.85 -6.69 -3.58
N GLN A 257 -3.18 -7.60 -2.89
CA GLN A 257 -3.83 -8.61 -2.04
C GLN A 257 -3.37 -8.50 -0.59
N ASN A 258 -2.12 -8.10 -0.33
CA ASN A 258 -1.58 -8.01 1.03
C ASN A 258 -2.22 -6.84 1.76
N CYS A 259 -2.63 -7.07 3.01
CA CYS A 259 -3.17 -6.04 3.87
C CYS A 259 -2.91 -6.32 5.34
N ARG A 260 -3.16 -5.28 6.13
CA ARG A 260 -3.02 -5.22 7.57
C ARG A 260 -4.22 -4.48 8.17
N GLY A 261 -4.64 -4.93 9.34
CA GLY A 261 -5.65 -4.28 10.15
C GLY A 261 -5.01 -3.18 11.00
N ILE A 262 -5.62 -2.01 11.05
CA ILE A 262 -5.19 -0.90 11.89
C ILE A 262 -6.27 -0.61 12.93
N VAL A 263 -5.87 -0.50 14.18
CA VAL A 263 -6.71 -0.09 15.30
C VAL A 263 -6.12 1.17 15.92
N VAL A 264 -6.96 2.20 16.11
CA VAL A 264 -6.59 3.45 16.76
C VAL A 264 -7.38 3.57 18.06
N LYS A 265 -6.68 3.77 19.17
CA LYS A 265 -7.28 3.88 20.50
C LYS A 265 -6.94 5.19 21.18
N HIS A 266 -7.83 5.63 22.04
CA HIS A 266 -7.60 6.71 22.99
C HIS A 266 -8.13 6.30 24.35
N SER A 267 -7.26 6.26 25.36
CA SER A 267 -7.60 5.78 26.71
C SER A 267 -8.27 4.39 26.68
N ASP A 268 -7.62 3.44 26.01
CA ASP A 268 -8.05 2.04 25.79
C ASP A 268 -9.33 1.85 24.98
N LYS A 269 -10.04 2.92 24.62
CA LYS A 269 -11.21 2.86 23.75
C LYS A 269 -10.80 2.89 22.28
N ILE A 270 -11.31 1.96 21.47
CA ILE A 270 -11.18 2.01 20.01
C ILE A 270 -11.97 3.21 19.46
N ILE A 271 -11.27 4.10 18.77
CA ILE A 271 -11.84 5.33 18.16
C ILE A 271 -11.75 5.33 16.62
N GLY A 272 -10.97 4.41 16.04
CA GLY A 272 -10.87 4.21 14.59
C GLY A 272 -10.36 2.81 14.28
N ALA A 273 -10.81 2.24 13.16
CA ALA A 273 -10.34 0.96 12.65
C ALA A 273 -10.58 0.84 11.15
N PHE A 274 -9.61 0.27 10.42
CA PHE A 274 -9.64 0.16 8.96
C PHE A 274 -8.63 -0.87 8.44
N ILE A 275 -8.75 -1.26 7.17
CA ILE A 275 -7.79 -2.12 6.47
C ILE A 275 -6.90 -1.24 5.59
N SER A 276 -5.59 -1.51 5.63
CA SER A 276 -4.59 -0.83 4.80
C SER A 276 -3.76 -1.85 4.04
N ALA A 277 -3.42 -1.56 2.78
CA ALA A 277 -2.46 -2.34 2.01
C ALA A 277 -0.99 -2.04 2.39
N GLY A 278 -0.75 -1.15 3.35
CA GLY A 278 0.60 -0.75 3.74
C GLY A 278 1.35 -0.07 2.61
N ARG A 279 2.52 -0.61 2.26
CA ARG A 279 3.58 0.09 1.49
C ARG A 279 3.26 0.45 0.02
N HIS A 280 2.10 0.03 -0.49
CA HIS A 280 1.76 0.15 -1.91
C HIS A 280 1.16 1.52 -2.26
N SER A 281 0.15 1.97 -1.52
CA SER A 281 -0.49 3.28 -1.71
C SER A 281 -1.44 3.58 -0.55
N ALA A 282 -1.50 4.84 -0.12
CA ALA A 282 -2.43 5.29 0.90
C ALA A 282 -3.89 5.09 0.46
N PHE A 283 -4.13 5.06 -0.86
CA PHE A 283 -5.47 4.89 -1.45
C PHE A 283 -5.91 3.43 -1.50
N ASN A 284 -4.99 2.48 -1.33
CA ASN A 284 -5.30 1.07 -1.20
C ASN A 284 -5.64 0.75 0.26
N ALA A 285 -6.76 1.29 0.71
CA ALA A 285 -7.31 1.10 2.03
C ALA A 285 -8.84 1.06 1.95
N CYS A 286 -9.46 0.31 2.85
CA CYS A 286 -10.91 0.19 2.93
C CYS A 286 -11.41 0.21 4.38
N SER A 287 -12.69 0.50 4.55
CA SER A 287 -13.36 0.28 5.83
C SER A 287 -13.36 -1.21 6.18
N LEU A 288 -13.69 -1.57 7.43
CA LEU A 288 -13.83 -2.99 7.77
C LEU A 288 -15.00 -3.65 7.00
N LYS A 289 -15.94 -2.90 6.42
CA LYS A 289 -16.94 -3.47 5.48
C LYS A 289 -16.37 -3.81 4.09
N GLY A 290 -15.08 -3.52 3.86
CA GLY A 290 -14.43 -3.72 2.57
C GLY A 290 -14.74 -2.62 1.54
N ASN A 291 -15.29 -1.48 1.95
CA ASN A 291 -15.62 -0.39 1.04
C ASN A 291 -14.42 0.54 0.84
N SER A 292 -14.09 0.86 -0.41
CA SER A 292 -13.18 1.93 -0.77
C SER A 292 -13.64 3.32 -0.28
N PHE A 293 -12.69 4.24 -0.24
CA PHE A 293 -12.94 5.63 0.19
C PHE A 293 -14.10 6.30 -0.55
N GLU A 294 -14.16 6.16 -1.88
CA GLU A 294 -15.21 6.80 -2.68
C GLU A 294 -16.58 6.16 -2.44
N LYS A 295 -16.64 4.84 -2.18
CA LYS A 295 -17.88 4.16 -1.79
C LYS A 295 -18.39 4.63 -0.44
N VAL A 296 -17.48 4.84 0.51
CA VAL A 296 -17.82 5.32 1.87
C VAL A 296 -18.29 6.76 1.84
N THR A 297 -17.58 7.63 1.13
CA THR A 297 -17.83 9.08 1.16
C THR A 297 -18.84 9.55 0.10
N GLY A 298 -19.08 8.74 -0.94
CA GLY A 298 -19.87 9.13 -2.10
C GLY A 298 -19.22 10.21 -2.95
N ARG A 299 -17.91 10.42 -2.81
CA ARG A 299 -17.14 11.51 -3.43
C ARG A 299 -15.81 10.99 -3.95
N THR A 300 -15.31 11.64 -4.98
CA THR A 300 -13.93 11.43 -5.41
C THR A 300 -12.95 11.97 -4.36
N LEU A 301 -11.72 11.47 -4.37
CA LEU A 301 -10.67 11.99 -3.48
C LEU A 301 -10.43 13.49 -3.67
N ASN A 302 -10.44 13.98 -4.91
CA ASN A 302 -10.20 15.39 -5.21
C ASN A 302 -11.31 16.28 -4.66
N GLU A 303 -12.57 15.87 -4.80
CA GLU A 303 -13.71 16.61 -4.21
C GLU A 303 -13.61 16.65 -2.69
N TRP A 304 -13.27 15.53 -2.05
CA TRP A 304 -13.08 15.48 -0.61
C TRP A 304 -11.92 16.38 -0.15
N LEU A 305 -10.78 16.34 -0.84
CA LEU A 305 -9.63 17.20 -0.55
C LEU A 305 -10.00 18.68 -0.70
N ALA A 306 -10.70 19.06 -1.77
CA ALA A 306 -11.12 20.45 -2.00
C ALA A 306 -12.01 21.01 -0.88
N GLU A 307 -12.81 20.17 -0.23
CA GLU A 307 -13.62 20.56 0.94
C GLU A 307 -12.81 20.60 2.24
N MET A 308 -11.90 19.65 2.44
CA MET A 308 -11.12 19.51 3.68
C MET A 308 -9.98 20.53 3.78
N ILE A 309 -9.42 20.94 2.64
CA ILE A 309 -8.29 21.87 2.58
C ILE A 309 -8.74 23.28 2.95
N GLN A 310 -7.94 23.90 3.80
CA GLN A 310 -7.99 25.30 4.16
C GLN A 310 -6.66 25.93 3.73
N ALA A 311 -6.69 26.67 2.62
CA ALA A 311 -5.52 27.34 2.09
C ALA A 311 -4.91 28.28 3.14
N ASP A 312 -3.59 28.22 3.27
CA ASP A 312 -2.83 29.23 3.97
C ASP A 312 -2.32 30.30 2.99
N SER A 313 -1.61 31.30 3.50
CA SER A 313 -1.08 32.38 2.67
C SER A 313 -0.17 31.92 1.52
N THR A 314 0.52 30.78 1.68
CA THR A 314 1.40 30.23 0.65
C THR A 314 0.57 29.58 -0.46
N GLU A 315 -0.43 28.78 -0.09
CA GLU A 315 -1.40 28.22 -1.03
C GLU A 315 -2.13 29.33 -1.80
N GLU A 316 -2.61 30.36 -1.11
CA GLU A 316 -3.31 31.49 -1.73
C GLU A 316 -2.41 32.25 -2.73
N SER A 317 -1.11 32.33 -2.46
CA SER A 317 -0.15 32.95 -3.39
C SER A 317 0.05 32.08 -4.63
N LEU A 318 0.25 30.77 -4.45
CA LEU A 318 0.45 29.82 -5.55
C LEU A 318 -0.81 29.65 -6.39
N SER A 319 -2.00 29.78 -5.81
CA SER A 319 -3.28 29.61 -6.51
C SER A 319 -3.51 30.58 -7.66
N LYS A 320 -2.77 31.71 -7.65
CA LYS A 320 -2.85 32.78 -8.65
C LYS A 320 -1.83 32.63 -9.78
N LEU A 321 -0.95 31.63 -9.68
CA LEU A 321 0.09 31.38 -10.66
C LEU A 321 -0.44 30.52 -11.81
N GLU A 322 0.07 30.81 -13.00
CA GLU A 322 -0.09 29.93 -14.15
C GLU A 322 0.76 28.65 -13.97
N PRO A 323 0.41 27.54 -14.64
CA PRO A 323 1.10 26.26 -14.50
C PRO A 323 2.63 26.35 -14.63
N GLU A 324 3.12 27.05 -15.64
CA GLU A 324 4.54 27.26 -15.91
C GLU A 324 5.27 27.93 -14.74
N GLN A 325 4.60 28.88 -14.08
CA GLN A 325 5.16 29.61 -12.94
C GLN A 325 5.24 28.72 -11.69
N VAL A 326 4.30 27.78 -11.51
CA VAL A 326 4.37 26.78 -10.44
C VAL A 326 5.53 25.81 -10.68
N ILE A 327 5.75 25.39 -11.94
CA ILE A 327 6.91 24.58 -12.33
C ILE A 327 8.20 25.36 -12.01
N GLU A 328 8.31 26.62 -12.43
CA GLU A 328 9.47 27.47 -12.13
C GLU A 328 9.74 27.58 -10.63
N GLU A 329 8.70 27.87 -9.83
CA GLU A 329 8.81 27.98 -8.37
C GLU A 329 9.29 26.66 -7.73
N TYR A 330 8.83 25.51 -8.23
CA TYR A 330 9.30 24.21 -7.78
C TYR A 330 10.81 24.03 -8.00
N PHE A 331 11.30 24.31 -9.21
CA PHE A 331 12.74 24.19 -9.50
C PHE A 331 13.59 25.18 -8.72
N VAL A 332 13.09 26.41 -8.51
CA VAL A 332 13.75 27.41 -7.65
C VAL A 332 13.83 26.91 -6.20
N ALA A 333 12.77 26.29 -5.70
CA ALA A 333 12.75 25.72 -4.35
C ALA A 333 13.73 24.54 -4.21
N LEU A 334 13.79 23.66 -5.21
CA LEU A 334 14.74 22.54 -5.24
C LEU A 334 16.21 23.01 -5.26
N ASP A 335 16.54 24.04 -6.04
CA ASP A 335 17.90 24.60 -6.09
C ASP A 335 18.30 25.22 -4.74
N LYS A 336 17.37 25.94 -4.11
CA LYS A 336 17.54 26.55 -2.78
C LYS A 336 17.46 25.57 -1.60
N LYS A 337 17.17 24.29 -1.85
CA LYS A 337 16.93 23.26 -0.82
C LYS A 337 15.76 23.62 0.12
N ASP A 338 14.74 24.29 -0.41
CA ASP A 338 13.53 24.64 0.32
C ASP A 338 12.46 23.57 0.15
N ALA A 339 12.51 22.55 1.02
CA ALA A 339 11.57 21.43 0.96
C ALA A 339 10.13 21.87 1.20
N LYS A 340 9.93 22.94 2.00
CA LYS A 340 8.60 23.43 2.32
C LYS A 340 7.96 23.98 1.06
N THR A 341 8.59 24.97 0.41
CA THR A 341 8.06 25.58 -0.82
C THR A 341 7.89 24.56 -1.93
N ALA A 342 8.88 23.66 -2.12
CA ALA A 342 8.76 22.58 -3.09
C ALA A 342 7.52 21.70 -2.83
N GLY A 343 7.25 21.36 -1.56
CA GLY A 343 6.05 20.61 -1.17
C GLY A 343 4.74 21.35 -1.43
N TYR A 344 4.70 22.68 -1.35
CA TYR A 344 3.51 23.46 -1.71
C TYR A 344 3.22 23.46 -3.22
N CYS A 345 4.21 23.24 -4.07
CA CYS A 345 3.98 23.11 -5.52
C CYS A 345 3.39 21.74 -5.91
N LEU A 346 3.47 20.74 -5.04
CA LEU A 346 2.94 19.40 -5.29
C LEU A 346 1.45 19.31 -4.91
N SER A 347 0.70 18.47 -5.62
CA SER A 347 -0.72 18.22 -5.30
C SER A 347 -0.85 17.51 -3.96
N LYS A 348 -1.88 17.83 -3.16
CA LYS A 348 -2.13 17.16 -1.88
C LYS A 348 -2.43 15.68 -2.06
N LYS A 349 -3.05 15.31 -3.18
CA LYS A 349 -3.24 13.92 -3.59
C LYS A 349 -1.90 13.21 -3.74
N THR A 350 -0.93 13.79 -4.47
CA THR A 350 0.41 13.21 -4.62
C THR A 350 1.10 13.05 -3.27
N LEU A 351 1.04 14.10 -2.45
CA LEU A 351 1.66 14.11 -1.12
C LEU A 351 1.05 13.03 -0.21
N LEU A 352 -0.28 12.90 -0.18
CA LEU A 352 -0.99 11.87 0.57
C LEU A 352 -0.67 10.46 0.05
N GLY A 353 -0.66 10.27 -1.28
CA GLY A 353 -0.33 8.99 -1.90
C GLY A 353 1.09 8.51 -1.53
N ASN A 354 2.03 9.44 -1.45
CA ASN A 354 3.43 9.17 -1.10
C ASN A 354 3.66 8.81 0.37
N LEU A 355 2.69 9.08 1.25
CA LEU A 355 2.84 8.80 2.68
C LEU A 355 3.12 7.33 2.96
N THR A 356 2.62 6.40 2.16
CA THR A 356 2.84 4.97 2.40
C THR A 356 3.83 4.36 1.43
N SER A 357 4.38 5.12 0.48
CA SER A 357 5.24 4.57 -0.56
C SER A 357 6.50 3.96 0.06
N ASN A 358 6.72 2.65 -0.21
CA ASN A 358 7.92 1.91 0.20
C ASN A 358 8.23 1.93 1.71
N MET A 359 7.25 2.19 2.57
CA MET A 359 7.45 2.19 4.02
C MET A 359 7.59 0.75 4.57
N PRO A 360 8.21 0.58 5.75
CA PRO A 360 8.18 -0.67 6.51
C PRO A 360 6.75 -1.07 6.95
N ASN A 361 6.50 -2.37 7.18
CA ASN A 361 5.16 -2.86 7.55
C ASN A 361 4.77 -2.54 8.99
N GLU A 362 5.74 -2.21 9.83
CA GLU A 362 5.59 -1.79 11.21
C GLU A 362 5.23 -0.30 11.36
N GLU A 363 5.35 0.49 10.29
CA GLU A 363 5.07 1.93 10.25
C GLU A 363 3.70 2.26 9.63
N LEU A 364 3.09 3.37 10.03
CA LEU A 364 1.80 3.82 9.48
C LEU A 364 1.96 4.62 8.18
N PHE A 365 2.95 5.51 8.17
CA PHE A 365 3.28 6.41 7.08
C PHE A 365 4.70 6.97 7.26
N ASN A 366 5.32 7.40 6.16
CA ASN A 366 6.54 8.18 6.11
C ASN A 366 6.28 9.60 6.66
N GLU A 367 7.07 10.03 7.65
CA GLU A 367 7.03 11.41 8.16
C GLU A 367 7.63 12.42 7.17
N GLY A 368 8.52 11.96 6.29
CA GLY A 368 9.12 12.77 5.23
C GLY A 368 8.22 12.84 4.00
N VAL A 369 8.12 14.04 3.40
CA VAL A 369 7.48 14.22 2.10
C VAL A 369 8.47 13.90 1.00
N GLY A 370 8.26 12.83 0.24
CA GLY A 370 9.07 12.56 -0.95
C GLY A 370 8.90 13.66 -2.00
N LEU A 371 10.01 14.33 -2.34
CA LEU A 371 10.05 15.36 -3.40
C LEU A 371 10.55 14.73 -4.71
N PRO A 372 9.79 14.83 -5.81
CA PRO A 372 10.25 14.36 -7.12
C PRO A 372 11.59 14.98 -7.53
N LEU A 373 12.41 14.21 -8.27
CA LEU A 373 13.70 14.64 -8.82
C LEU A 373 14.80 14.93 -7.78
N THR A 374 14.61 14.62 -6.49
CA THR A 374 15.71 14.79 -5.53
C THR A 374 16.59 13.55 -5.36
N ASP A 375 16.13 12.40 -5.89
CA ASP A 375 16.79 11.08 -5.79
C ASP A 375 17.22 10.73 -4.36
N SER A 376 16.42 11.17 -3.38
CA SER A 376 16.60 10.84 -1.98
C SER A 376 16.06 9.45 -1.68
N GLY A 377 16.81 8.66 -0.92
CA GLY A 377 16.41 7.32 -0.54
C GLY A 377 15.29 7.32 0.49
N VAL A 378 14.56 6.21 0.58
CA VAL A 378 13.61 5.97 1.69
C VAL A 378 14.37 6.02 3.02
N GLY A 379 13.85 6.77 4.00
CA GLY A 379 14.48 6.95 5.30
C GLY A 379 15.70 7.90 5.32
N ALA A 380 15.94 8.65 4.23
CA ALA A 380 17.02 9.64 4.21
C ALA A 380 16.78 10.77 5.24
N PRO A 381 17.85 11.26 5.90
CA PRO A 381 17.77 12.41 6.81
C PRO A 381 17.14 13.66 6.21
N SER A 382 17.28 13.85 4.90
CA SER A 382 16.72 14.98 4.16
C SER A 382 16.30 14.57 2.74
N ASN A 383 15.29 15.28 2.22
CA ASN A 383 14.91 15.21 0.82
C ASN A 383 16.04 15.61 -0.13
N PHE A 384 17.06 16.32 0.35
CA PHE A 384 18.12 16.87 -0.50
C PHE A 384 19.49 16.22 -0.32
N ASP A 385 19.58 15.09 0.39
CA ASP A 385 20.88 14.46 0.69
C ASP A 385 21.67 14.09 -0.58
N ASN A 386 20.98 13.75 -1.67
CA ASN A 386 21.62 13.40 -2.93
C ASN A 386 21.61 14.54 -3.97
N LEU A 387 20.60 15.40 -3.97
CA LEU A 387 20.49 16.48 -4.95
C LEU A 387 21.55 17.57 -4.70
N LYS A 388 22.50 17.75 -5.61
CA LYS A 388 23.53 18.79 -5.54
C LYS A 388 23.01 20.12 -6.06
N SER A 389 22.56 20.18 -7.31
CA SER A 389 22.00 21.38 -7.93
C SER A 389 20.97 21.02 -8.98
N VAL A 390 20.04 21.92 -9.25
CA VAL A 390 19.09 21.76 -10.35
C VAL A 390 18.81 23.11 -11.01
N LYS A 391 18.70 23.11 -12.33
CA LYS A 391 18.35 24.29 -13.09
C LYS A 391 17.31 23.93 -14.14
N LEU A 392 16.14 24.57 -14.04
CA LEU A 392 15.16 24.57 -15.12
C LEU A 392 15.73 25.32 -16.32
N LEU A 393 15.74 24.67 -17.48
CA LEU A 393 16.15 25.28 -18.74
C LEU A 393 14.94 25.70 -19.58
N LYS A 394 13.88 24.87 -19.57
CA LYS A 394 12.67 25.09 -20.37
C LYS A 394 11.48 24.31 -19.81
N ALA A 395 10.29 24.88 -19.90
CA ALA A 395 9.02 24.16 -19.75
C ALA A 395 8.15 24.47 -20.97
N GLU A 396 7.68 23.44 -21.67
CA GLU A 396 6.82 23.57 -22.85
C GLU A 396 5.57 22.74 -22.68
N LEU A 397 4.40 23.36 -22.85
CA LEU A 397 3.14 22.63 -22.89
C LEU A 397 3.15 21.67 -24.09
N ILE A 398 2.91 20.38 -23.83
CA ILE A 398 2.87 19.34 -24.87
C ILE A 398 1.50 18.67 -24.98
N ASP A 399 0.68 18.72 -23.93
CA ASP A 399 -0.67 18.15 -23.95
C ASP A 399 -1.61 18.84 -22.94
N GLU A 400 -2.90 18.85 -23.27
CA GLU A 400 -4.01 19.34 -22.42
C GLU A 400 -5.17 18.33 -22.51
N PRO A 401 -5.08 17.19 -21.78
CA PRO A 401 -6.09 16.15 -21.88
C PRO A 401 -7.51 16.62 -21.53
N ASP A 402 -7.61 17.56 -20.59
CA ASP A 402 -8.84 18.18 -20.14
C ASP A 402 -8.58 19.58 -19.53
N ASN A 403 -9.64 20.27 -19.09
CA ASN A 403 -9.55 21.63 -18.55
C ASN A 403 -8.83 21.74 -17.19
N SER A 404 -8.63 20.63 -16.50
CA SER A 404 -8.01 20.52 -15.18
C SER A 404 -6.67 19.79 -15.20
N THR A 405 -6.18 19.38 -16.37
CA THR A 405 -4.94 18.60 -16.51
C THR A 405 -4.09 19.19 -17.62
N LYS A 406 -2.79 19.36 -17.37
CA LYS A 406 -1.80 19.77 -18.38
C LYS A 406 -0.54 18.96 -18.26
N ILE A 407 0.13 18.72 -19.39
CA ILE A 407 1.42 18.02 -19.42
C ILE A 407 2.44 18.93 -20.08
N PHE A 408 3.54 19.19 -19.36
CA PHE A 408 4.65 20.00 -19.82
C PHE A 408 5.89 19.15 -20.03
N ARG A 409 6.56 19.29 -21.17
CA ARG A 409 7.94 18.82 -21.31
C ARG A 409 8.87 19.79 -20.61
N VAL A 410 9.52 19.32 -19.56
CA VAL A 410 10.45 20.10 -18.76
C VAL A 410 11.87 19.66 -19.06
N THR A 411 12.69 20.56 -19.59
CA THR A 411 14.13 20.36 -19.79
C THR A 411 14.88 21.01 -18.66
N MET A 412 15.80 20.27 -18.05
CA MET A 412 16.55 20.68 -16.86
C MET A 412 17.98 20.16 -16.90
N ASP A 413 18.89 20.85 -16.22
CA ASP A 413 20.22 20.35 -15.88
C ASP A 413 20.25 20.05 -14.38
N ILE A 414 20.46 18.78 -14.04
CA ILE A 414 20.42 18.30 -12.66
C ILE A 414 21.72 17.61 -12.30
N GLN A 415 22.20 17.81 -11.08
CA GLN A 415 23.44 17.21 -10.60
C GLN A 415 23.18 16.54 -9.26
N TYR A 416 23.65 15.31 -9.11
CA TYR A 416 23.59 14.55 -7.87
C TYR A 416 24.99 14.32 -7.28
N ASN A 417 25.03 13.96 -6.01
CA ASN A 417 26.26 13.50 -5.37
C ASN A 417 26.62 12.09 -5.85
N GLU A 418 25.60 11.25 -6.03
CA GLU A 418 25.70 9.90 -6.57
C GLU A 418 24.57 9.68 -7.58
N ASP A 419 24.90 9.20 -8.79
CA ASP A 419 23.88 8.77 -9.74
C ASP A 419 23.23 7.47 -9.22
N ARG A 420 21.94 7.52 -8.88
CA ARG A 420 21.18 6.33 -8.44
C ARG A 420 20.08 6.03 -9.44
N ILE A 421 18.87 6.52 -9.20
CA ILE A 421 17.71 6.29 -10.07
C ILE A 421 17.78 7.24 -11.27
N ILE A 422 18.22 8.47 -11.01
CA ILE A 422 18.32 9.53 -12.02
C ILE A 422 19.80 9.88 -12.18
N SER A 423 20.26 9.97 -13.43
CA SER A 423 21.63 10.36 -13.73
C SER A 423 21.78 11.88 -13.78
N SER A 424 22.97 12.37 -13.45
CA SER A 424 23.33 13.79 -13.60
C SER A 424 23.44 14.22 -15.07
N GLY A 425 23.20 15.50 -15.33
CA GLY A 425 23.30 16.15 -16.64
C GLY A 425 21.98 16.74 -17.15
N GLU A 426 22.03 17.24 -18.38
CA GLU A 426 20.86 17.76 -19.09
C GLU A 426 19.93 16.61 -19.49
N GLN A 427 18.65 16.74 -19.12
CA GLN A 427 17.61 15.77 -19.43
C GLN A 427 16.24 16.43 -19.51
N PHE A 428 15.25 15.71 -20.03
CA PHE A 428 13.87 16.15 -20.06
C PHE A 428 12.94 15.10 -19.47
N TRP A 429 11.89 15.57 -18.79
CA TRP A 429 10.83 14.76 -18.21
C TRP A 429 9.50 15.44 -18.51
N ASP A 430 8.44 14.64 -18.62
CA ASP A 430 7.09 15.13 -18.79
C ASP A 430 6.49 15.36 -17.39
N CYS A 431 6.20 16.62 -17.07
CA CYS A 431 5.60 17.09 -15.83
C CYS A 431 4.08 17.10 -15.98
N SER A 432 3.40 16.26 -15.22
CA SER A 432 1.94 16.23 -15.16
C SER A 432 1.46 17.22 -14.10
N MET A 433 0.53 18.09 -14.48
CA MET A 433 -0.06 19.10 -13.63
C MET A 433 -1.57 18.96 -13.55
N VAL A 434 -2.11 19.26 -12.38
CA VAL A 434 -3.54 19.22 -12.08
C VAL A 434 -4.00 20.53 -11.45
N TYR A 435 -5.17 21.00 -11.85
CA TYR A 435 -5.87 22.07 -11.16
C TYR A 435 -6.63 21.47 -9.97
N GLU A 436 -6.10 21.65 -8.76
CA GLU A 436 -6.60 20.95 -7.58
C GLU A 436 -7.89 21.59 -7.04
N SER A 437 -7.91 22.92 -6.89
CA SER A 437 -9.08 23.67 -6.44
C SER A 437 -8.91 25.17 -6.65
N PRO A 438 -9.97 25.99 -6.56
CA PRO A 438 -9.84 27.45 -6.51
C PRO A 438 -8.99 27.97 -5.35
N GLN A 439 -8.84 27.19 -4.27
CA GLN A 439 -8.07 27.60 -3.09
C GLN A 439 -6.56 27.38 -3.25
N THR A 440 -6.15 26.40 -4.05
CA THR A 440 -4.75 25.95 -4.16
C THR A 440 -4.17 26.08 -5.58
N GLY A 441 -5.04 26.19 -6.59
CA GLY A 441 -4.70 26.38 -8.01
C GLY A 441 -4.03 25.17 -8.66
N TRP A 442 -3.13 25.45 -9.60
CA TRP A 442 -2.35 24.43 -10.31
C TRP A 442 -1.27 23.82 -9.42
N LYS A 443 -1.12 22.51 -9.50
CA LYS A 443 -0.14 21.72 -8.74
C LYS A 443 0.53 20.68 -9.63
N ILE A 444 1.75 20.32 -9.28
CA ILE A 444 2.49 19.22 -9.90
C ILE A 444 1.97 17.90 -9.33
N GLU A 445 1.50 17.00 -10.19
CA GLU A 445 1.12 15.64 -9.81
C GLU A 445 2.34 14.70 -9.82
N GLY A 446 3.25 14.88 -10.79
CA GLY A 446 4.48 14.10 -10.87
C GLY A 446 5.30 14.38 -12.14
N PHE A 447 6.44 13.69 -12.24
CA PHE A 447 7.31 13.70 -13.42
C PHE A 447 7.47 12.28 -13.95
N GLY A 448 7.38 12.10 -15.27
CA GLY A 448 7.50 10.82 -15.96
C GLY A 448 8.16 10.93 -17.34
N HIS A 449 8.26 9.82 -18.06
CA HIS A 449 8.79 9.74 -19.42
C HIS A 449 7.71 9.30 -20.42
#